data_AF-A0A2G6L689-F1
#
_entry.id   AF-A0A2G6L689-F1
#
_cell.length_a   1.000
_cell.length_b   1.000
_cell.length_c   1.000
_cell.angle_alpha   90.00
_cell.angle_beta   90.00
_cell.angle_gamma   90.00
#
_symmetry.space_group_name_H-M   'P 1'
#
loop_
_entity.id
_entity.type
_entity.pdbx_description
1 polymer ?
#
loop_
_entity_poly.entity_id
_entity_poly.type
_entity_poly.pdbx_seq_one_letter_code
_entity_poly.pdbx_strand_id
1 'polypeptide(L)'
;MDDWFRVFSQQNYYLLAWICYLISATGVCVVFLRITKNISYRGLRRFLRWSLVVLLYTPVYTIADESWMVPAFLVGLYEYALGNQDVAQKAGISLLIGIGIVLLLVKLEFVLRKLLHLQAE
;
A
#
# COMPACT_ATOMS: atom_id res chain seq x y z
N MET A 1 3.37 -31.42 -22.69
CA MET A 1 2.54 -31.92 -21.57
C MET A 1 3.05 -31.39 -20.22
N ASP A 2 4.37 -31.28 -20.11
CA ASP A 2 5.22 -30.51 -19.19
C ASP A 2 4.88 -29.02 -19.00
N ASP A 3 4.46 -28.29 -20.04
CA ASP A 3 4.15 -26.85 -19.90
C ASP A 3 2.94 -26.54 -18.99
N TRP A 4 1.93 -27.41 -19.00
CA TRP A 4 0.72 -27.23 -18.17
C TRP A 4 1.02 -27.36 -16.67
N PHE A 5 1.94 -28.27 -16.30
CA PHE A 5 2.38 -28.42 -14.91
C PHE A 5 3.19 -27.20 -14.44
N ARG A 6 4.00 -26.61 -15.33
CA ARG A 6 4.76 -25.38 -15.03
C ARG A 6 3.84 -24.20 -14.75
N VAL A 7 2.87 -23.95 -15.62
CA VAL A 7 1.90 -22.85 -15.44
C VAL A 7 1.11 -23.02 -14.14
N PHE A 8 0.61 -24.23 -13.85
CA PHE A 8 -0.15 -24.48 -12.62
C PHE A 8 0.69 -24.26 -11.36
N SER A 9 1.95 -24.70 -11.38
CA SER A 9 2.88 -24.47 -10.28
C SER A 9 3.17 -22.98 -10.07
N GLN A 10 3.36 -22.21 -11.15
CA GLN A 10 3.65 -20.78 -11.09
C GLN A 10 2.52 -19.98 -10.44
N GLN A 11 1.26 -20.29 -10.79
CA GLN A 11 0.09 -19.67 -10.17
C GLN A 11 0.00 -19.96 -8.68
N ASN A 12 0.30 -21.20 -8.27
CA ASN A 12 0.32 -21.57 -6.85
C ASN A 12 1.41 -20.84 -6.07
N TYR A 13 2.62 -20.69 -6.63
CA TYR A 13 3.70 -19.95 -5.98
C TYR A 13 3.39 -18.47 -5.86
N TYR A 14 2.75 -17.86 -6.86
CA TYR A 14 2.32 -16.46 -6.80
C TYR A 14 1.28 -16.22 -5.73
N LEU A 15 0.27 -17.08 -5.64
CA LEU A 15 -0.77 -16.98 -4.61
C LEU A 15 -0.16 -17.16 -3.22
N LEU A 16 0.76 -18.10 -3.05
CA LEU A 16 1.50 -18.30 -1.81
C LEU A 16 2.37 -17.09 -1.45
N ALA A 17 3.06 -16.50 -2.43
CA ALA A 17 3.84 -15.28 -2.24
C ALA A 17 2.95 -14.12 -1.76
N TRP A 18 1.76 -13.95 -2.33
CA TRP A 18 0.79 -12.95 -1.88
C TRP A 18 0.28 -13.22 -0.47
N ILE A 19 -0.03 -14.47 -0.12
CA ILE A 19 -0.45 -14.81 1.24
C ILE A 19 0.66 -14.48 2.24
N CYS A 20 1.89 -14.94 1.97
CA CYS A 20 3.04 -14.63 2.82
C CYS A 20 3.28 -13.11 2.93
N TYR A 21 3.16 -12.39 1.82
CA TYR A 21 3.29 -10.94 1.77
C TYR A 21 2.22 -10.24 2.61
N LEU A 22 0.93 -10.57 2.42
CA LEU A 22 -0.18 -9.94 3.14
C LEU A 22 -0.13 -10.23 4.65
N ILE A 23 0.25 -11.44 5.05
CA ILE A 23 0.49 -11.78 6.46
C ILE A 23 1.61 -10.92 7.03
N SER A 24 2.72 -10.81 6.31
CA SER A 24 3.87 -10.01 6.74
C SER A 24 3.54 -8.52 6.81
N ALA A 25 2.88 -7.98 5.79
CA ALA A 25 2.41 -6.60 5.72
C ALA A 25 1.43 -6.29 6.86
N THR A 26 0.53 -7.22 7.19
CA THR A 26 -0.38 -7.09 8.33
C THR A 26 0.40 -7.03 9.64
N GLY A 27 1.39 -7.91 9.83
CA GLY A 27 2.27 -7.89 10.98
C GLY A 27 2.99 -6.54 11.14
N VAL A 28 3.55 -6.02 10.05
CA VAL A 28 4.18 -4.69 10.02
C VAL A 28 3.18 -3.59 10.38
N CYS A 29 1.97 -3.64 9.84
CA CYS A 29 0.90 -2.70 10.21
C CYS A 29 0.59 -2.76 11.71
N VAL A 30 0.44 -3.94 12.31
CA VAL A 30 0.13 -4.09 13.74
C VAL A 30 1.27 -3.52 14.60
N VAL A 31 2.52 -3.82 14.27
CA VAL A 31 3.69 -3.27 14.98
C VAL A 31 3.72 -1.75 14.83
N PHE A 32 3.50 -1.23 13.64
CA PHE A 32 3.47 0.20 13.39
C PHE A 32 2.34 0.92 14.14
N LEU A 33 1.16 0.29 14.23
CA LEU A 33 0.04 0.79 15.05
C LEU A 33 0.43 0.89 16.53
N ARG A 34 1.22 -0.07 17.03
CA ARG A 34 1.71 -0.09 18.41
C ARG A 34 2.75 0.99 18.66
N ILE A 35 3.71 1.17 17.75
CA ILE A 35 4.74 2.23 17.83
C ILE A 35 4.09 3.62 17.75
N THR A 36 3.17 3.83 16.82
CA THR A 36 2.48 5.13 16.62
C THR A 36 1.43 5.43 17.68
N LYS A 37 1.18 4.54 18.66
CA LYS A 37 0.17 4.75 19.71
C LYS A 37 0.48 5.99 20.56
N ASN A 38 1.75 6.32 20.77
CA ASN A 38 2.18 7.41 21.65
C ASN A 38 2.19 8.81 21.01
N ILE A 39 1.81 8.94 19.74
CA ILE A 39 1.85 10.22 19.02
C ILE A 39 0.66 11.09 19.45
N SER A 40 0.90 12.18 20.18
CA SER A 40 -0.15 13.05 20.74
C SER A 40 -1.13 13.60 19.67
N TYR A 41 -0.64 13.99 18.50
CA TYR A 41 -1.47 14.53 17.41
C TYR A 41 -2.35 13.48 16.73
N ARG A 42 -3.67 13.53 16.98
CA ARG A 42 -4.68 12.58 16.45
C ARG A 42 -4.72 12.54 14.91
N GLY A 43 -4.62 13.69 14.26
CA GLY A 43 -4.63 13.80 12.79
C GLY A 43 -3.40 13.17 12.15
N LEU A 44 -2.20 13.52 12.64
CA LEU A 44 -0.93 12.97 12.17
C LEU A 44 -0.87 11.44 12.37
N ARG A 45 -1.32 10.96 13.54
CA ARG A 45 -1.38 9.52 13.84
C ARG A 45 -2.24 8.76 12.83
N ARG A 46 -3.42 9.29 12.50
CA ARG A 46 -4.31 8.66 11.51
C ARG A 46 -3.69 8.69 10.12
N PHE A 47 -3.14 9.82 9.71
CA PHE A 47 -2.46 9.95 8.43
C PHE A 47 -1.32 8.93 8.28
N LEU A 48 -0.40 8.85 9.25
CA LEU A 48 0.72 7.88 9.19
C LEU A 48 0.24 6.43 9.04
N ARG A 49 -0.81 6.05 9.77
CA ARG A 49 -1.34 4.68 9.76
C ARG A 49 -1.96 4.33 8.41
N TRP A 50 -2.78 5.24 7.86
CA TRP A 50 -3.40 5.04 6.56
C TRP A 50 -2.39 5.11 5.41
N SER A 51 -1.40 5.99 5.49
CA SER A 51 -0.31 6.05 4.51
C SER A 51 0.49 4.76 4.46
N LEU A 52 0.76 4.13 5.61
CA LEU A 52 1.41 2.82 5.63
C LEU A 52 0.55 1.73 4.97
N VAL A 53 -0.76 1.75 5.21
CA VAL A 53 -1.69 0.82 4.56
C VAL A 53 -1.66 1.03 3.05
N VAL A 54 -1.73 2.27 2.56
CA VAL A 54 -1.61 2.55 1.12
C VAL A 54 -0.27 2.04 0.59
N LEU A 55 0.84 2.33 1.28
CA LEU A 55 2.17 1.93 0.84
C LEU A 55 2.30 0.41 0.66
N LEU A 56 1.75 -0.37 1.58
CA LEU A 56 1.86 -1.83 1.56
C LEU A 56 0.76 -2.52 0.72
N TYR A 57 -0.43 -1.95 0.63
CA TYR A 57 -1.59 -2.63 0.03
C TYR A 57 -2.01 -2.05 -1.32
N THR A 58 -1.23 -1.18 -1.95
CA THR A 58 -1.50 -0.71 -3.31
C THR A 58 -0.81 -1.62 -4.33
N PRO A 59 -1.54 -2.54 -5.00
CA PRO A 59 -0.99 -3.33 -6.09
C PRO A 59 -0.93 -2.49 -7.38
N VAL A 60 0.11 -2.70 -8.18
CA VAL A 60 0.24 -2.21 -9.56
C VAL A 60 0.60 -3.38 -10.46
N TYR A 61 0.23 -3.29 -11.74
CA TYR A 61 0.63 -4.29 -12.72
C TYR A 61 2.11 -4.15 -13.07
N THR A 62 2.78 -5.29 -13.28
CA THR A 62 4.16 -5.28 -13.79
C THR A 62 4.16 -4.92 -15.27
N ILE A 63 5.27 -4.34 -15.74
CA ILE A 63 5.44 -4.02 -17.16
C ILE A 63 5.84 -5.25 -17.97
N ALA A 64 6.45 -6.24 -17.32
CA ALA A 64 6.84 -7.49 -17.97
C ALA A 64 5.63 -8.35 -18.36
N ASP A 65 4.56 -8.33 -17.57
CA ASP A 65 3.34 -9.06 -17.83
C ASP A 65 2.16 -8.40 -17.09
N GLU A 66 1.20 -7.85 -17.85
CA GLU A 66 0.00 -7.18 -17.32
C GLU A 66 -0.92 -8.12 -16.54
N SER A 67 -0.66 -9.43 -16.56
CA SER A 67 -1.44 -10.42 -15.81
C SER A 67 -1.08 -10.47 -14.33
N TRP A 68 0.09 -9.97 -13.93
CA TRP A 68 0.60 -10.12 -12.56
C TRP A 68 0.67 -8.77 -11.86
N MET A 69 0.02 -8.71 -10.71
CA MET A 69 0.08 -7.57 -9.81
C MET A 69 1.21 -7.75 -8.80
N VAL A 70 1.87 -6.65 -8.47
CA VAL A 70 2.92 -6.56 -7.45
C VAL A 70 2.70 -5.29 -6.62
N PRO A 71 3.02 -5.27 -5.30
CA PRO A 71 2.93 -4.05 -4.51
C PRO A 71 3.74 -2.89 -5.10
N ALA A 72 3.12 -1.71 -5.22
CA ALA A 72 3.70 -0.55 -5.89
C ALA A 72 5.01 -0.07 -5.29
N PHE A 73 5.18 -0.16 -3.97
CA PHE A 73 6.44 0.24 -3.34
C PHE A 73 7.59 -0.71 -3.71
N LEU A 74 7.33 -2.00 -3.89
CA LEU A 74 8.34 -2.96 -4.33
C LEU A 74 8.75 -2.66 -5.76
N VAL A 75 7.79 -2.46 -6.66
CA VAL A 75 8.08 -2.10 -8.07
C VAL A 75 8.86 -0.80 -8.12
N GLY A 76 8.42 0.23 -7.41
CA GLY A 76 9.09 1.53 -7.36
C GLY A 76 10.54 1.43 -6.90
N LEU A 77 10.79 0.72 -5.80
CA LEU A 77 12.15 0.56 -5.25
C LEU A 77 13.04 -0.32 -6.11
N TYR A 78 12.51 -1.44 -6.62
CA TYR A 78 13.25 -2.39 -7.44
C TYR A 78 13.68 -1.77 -8.76
N GLU A 79 12.74 -1.13 -9.47
CA GLU A 79 13.01 -0.50 -10.77
C GLU A 79 13.91 0.72 -10.62
N TYR A 80 13.79 1.46 -9.51
CA TYR A 80 14.72 2.56 -9.20
C TYR A 80 16.15 2.03 -9.00
N ALA A 81 16.31 0.92 -8.27
CA ALA A 81 17.61 0.30 -8.05
C ALA A 81 18.23 -0.26 -9.35
N LEU A 82 17.42 -0.69 -10.31
CA LEU A 82 17.85 -1.11 -11.64
C LEU A 82 18.16 0.07 -12.59
N GLY A 83 17.91 1.30 -12.17
CA GLY A 83 18.10 2.51 -13.00
C GLY A 83 16.94 2.78 -13.97
N ASN A 84 15.85 2.02 -13.89
CA ASN A 84 14.66 2.19 -14.72
C ASN A 84 13.73 3.26 -14.12
N GLN A 85 14.12 4.52 -14.27
CA GLN A 85 13.48 5.64 -13.60
C GLN A 85 12.04 5.86 -14.05
N ASP A 86 11.71 5.65 -15.33
CA ASP A 86 10.36 5.91 -15.85
C ASP A 86 9.32 5.01 -15.19
N VAL A 87 9.68 3.74 -14.97
CA VAL A 87 8.80 2.74 -14.35
C VAL A 87 8.69 2.99 -12.86
N ALA A 88 9.82 3.27 -12.21
CA ALA A 88 9.85 3.63 -10.80
C ALA A 88 8.98 4.86 -10.51
N GLN A 89 9.04 5.87 -11.38
CA GLN A 89 8.23 7.08 -11.29
C GLN A 89 6.73 6.77 -11.42
N LYS A 90 6.33 5.94 -12.40
CA LYS A 90 4.92 5.54 -12.55
C LYS A 90 4.38 4.86 -11.29
N ALA A 91 5.12 3.88 -10.75
CA ALA A 91 4.74 3.22 -9.51
C ALA A 91 4.69 4.19 -8.31
N GLY A 92 5.66 5.11 -8.23
CA GLY A 92 5.68 6.17 -7.24
C GLY A 92 4.49 7.12 -7.33
N ILE A 93 4.08 7.52 -8.54
CA ILE A 93 2.90 8.36 -8.76
C ILE A 93 1.64 7.66 -8.28
N SER A 94 1.47 6.35 -8.57
CA SER A 94 0.32 5.58 -8.06
C SER A 94 0.26 5.59 -6.52
N LEU A 95 1.40 5.45 -5.85
CA LEU A 95 1.48 5.57 -4.39
C LEU A 95 1.14 6.98 -3.89
N LEU A 96 1.67 8.02 -4.55
CA LEU A 96 1.39 9.41 -4.21
C LEU A 96 -0.10 9.75 -4.34
N ILE A 97 -0.76 9.24 -5.38
CA ILE A 97 -2.20 9.39 -5.57
C ILE A 97 -2.95 8.73 -4.40
N GLY A 98 -2.60 7.50 -4.04
CA GLY A 98 -3.22 6.81 -2.91
C GLY A 98 -3.05 7.56 -1.57
N ILE A 99 -1.84 8.07 -1.31
CA ILE A 99 -1.54 8.88 -0.12
C ILE A 99 -2.32 10.20 -0.17
N GLY A 100 -2.45 10.81 -1.35
CA GLY A 100 -3.26 12.01 -1.57
C GLY A 100 -4.73 11.79 -1.26
N ILE A 101 -5.30 10.66 -1.68
CA ILE A 101 -6.68 10.28 -1.34
C ILE A 101 -6.85 10.13 0.17
N VAL A 102 -5.91 9.46 0.85
CA VAL A 102 -5.92 9.34 2.31
C VAL A 102 -5.86 10.71 2.99
N LEU A 103 -5.02 11.63 2.51
CA LEU A 103 -4.97 13.01 3.02
C LEU A 103 -6.31 13.72 2.89
N LEU A 104 -6.95 13.59 1.71
CA LEU A 104 -8.26 14.17 1.46
C LEU A 104 -9.33 13.59 2.39
N LEU A 105 -9.34 12.27 2.60
CA LEU A 105 -10.27 11.61 3.50
C LEU A 105 -10.08 12.06 4.95
N VAL A 106 -8.84 12.15 5.43
CA VAL A 106 -8.54 12.63 6.79
C VAL A 106 -8.95 14.10 6.96
N LYS A 107 -8.70 14.96 5.95
CA LYS A 107 -9.15 16.36 5.97
C LYS A 107 -10.67 16.47 5.92
N LEU A 108 -11.33 15.69 5.07
CA LEU A 108 -12.78 15.69 4.95
C LEU A 108 -13.43 15.23 6.26
N GLU A 109 -12.91 14.18 6.90
CA GLU A 109 -13.39 13.74 8.21
C GLU A 109 -13.22 14.85 9.26
N PHE A 110 -12.09 15.55 9.25
CA PHE A 110 -11.87 16.67 10.15
C PHE A 110 -12.86 17.82 9.91
N VAL A 111 -13.09 18.19 8.65
CA VAL A 111 -14.04 19.24 8.27
C VAL A 111 -15.48 18.83 8.58
N LEU A 112 -15.88 17.59 8.29
CA LEU A 112 -17.21 17.06 8.63
C LEU A 112 -17.46 17.08 10.14
N ARG A 113 -16.49 16.63 10.96
CA ARG A 113 -16.61 16.69 12.42
C ARG A 113 -16.76 18.13 12.93
N LYS A 114 -16.07 19.08 12.28
CA LYS A 114 -16.17 20.50 12.60
C LYS A 114 -17.52 21.10 12.19
N LEU A 115 -18.01 20.77 10.99
CA LEU A 115 -19.28 21.29 10.45
C LEU A 115 -20.51 20.67 11.10
N LEU A 116 -20.44 19.40 11.48
CA LEU A 116 -21.55 18.68 12.13
C LEU A 116 -21.69 18.99 13.62
N HIS A 117 -20.95 19.98 14.17
CA HIS A 117 -20.97 20.34 15.59
C HIS A 117 -20.97 19.12 16.54
N LEU A 118 -20.23 18.06 16.18
CA LEU A 118 -20.04 16.89 17.04
C LEU A 118 -19.03 17.19 18.16
N GLN A 119 -19.23 18.34 18.82
CA GLN A 119 -18.77 18.66 20.17
C GLN A 119 -19.95 18.54 21.15
N ALA A 120 -20.83 17.57 20.94
CA ALA A 120 -21.74 17.13 21.99
C ALA A 120 -21.03 16.00 22.76
N GLU A 121 -20.46 16.41 23.89
CA GLU A 121 -19.91 15.63 25.03
C GLU A 121 -18.45 15.11 24.92
#